data_AF-A0A2G8S925-F1
#
_entry.id   AF-A0A2G8S925-F1
#
_cell.length_a   1.000
_cell.length_b   1.000
_cell.length_c   1.000
_cell.angle_alpha   90.00
_cell.angle_beta   90.00
_cell.angle_gamma   90.00
#
_symmetry.space_group_name_H-M   'P 1'
#
loop_
_entity.id
_entity.type
_entity.pdbx_description
1 polymer ?
#
loop_
_entity_poly.entity_id
_entity_poly.type
_entity_poly.pdbx_seq_one_letter_code
_entity_poly.pdbx_strand_id
1 'polypeptide(L)'
;MDGLKGMSVARAELVLVVYAVRRYTNLFCGIPPGDVDILMDDYLAIVSACLAVIVAVYVVRWYNDPLRAIPTVGGSSLPVLSYLGAWRMRGDCRDVLEEAYRKYAGSAFKIAYLDRWMVVVSGRNMVEEIRKRADELSGAHAIQEEMLVRKRSTILRGVIDEVAVAVGDRTVADENEWSSVEVMPAMRKIVARASNRVIVGLPLCRDEDYLALVFNFAAGFMKSTFILRFFPVF
;
A
#
# COMPACT_ATOMS: atom_id res chain seq x y z
N MET A 1 -38.13 25.89 -26.30
CA MET A 1 -36.76 25.34 -26.18
C MET A 1 -35.89 26.39 -25.48
N ASP A 2 -36.34 26.95 -24.35
CA ASP A 2 -35.81 28.24 -23.87
C ASP A 2 -35.67 28.28 -22.34
N GLY A 3 -34.83 27.39 -21.80
CA GLY A 3 -34.63 27.31 -20.35
C GLY A 3 -33.29 26.74 -19.90
N LEU A 4 -32.29 26.61 -20.78
CA LEU A 4 -31.01 25.94 -20.47
C LEU A 4 -29.81 26.83 -20.81
N LYS A 5 -29.79 28.07 -20.29
CA LYS A 5 -28.67 29.00 -20.51
C LYS A 5 -28.10 29.64 -19.24
N GLY A 6 -28.06 28.88 -18.14
CA GLY A 6 -27.48 29.38 -16.89
C GLY A 6 -27.25 28.36 -15.77
N MET A 7 -27.28 27.05 -16.04
CA MET A 7 -27.05 26.05 -15.00
C MET A 7 -25.62 25.50 -15.07
N SER A 8 -24.88 25.73 -13.97
CA SER A 8 -23.60 25.09 -13.67
C SER A 8 -23.66 23.57 -13.95
N VAL A 9 -22.59 23.05 -14.55
CA VAL A 9 -22.43 21.65 -15.01
C VAL A 9 -22.86 20.63 -13.96
N ALA A 10 -22.63 20.91 -12.67
CA ALA A 10 -23.02 20.04 -11.56
C ALA A 10 -24.55 19.87 -11.39
N ARG A 11 -25.34 20.89 -11.73
CA ARG A 11 -26.81 20.81 -11.67
C ARG A 11 -27.39 20.03 -12.85
N ALA A 12 -26.73 20.02 -13.99
CA ALA A 12 -27.15 19.23 -15.15
C ALA A 12 -26.93 17.72 -14.91
N GLU A 13 -25.81 17.35 -14.29
CA GLU A 13 -25.53 15.95 -13.93
C GLU A 13 -26.52 15.42 -12.88
N LEU A 14 -26.86 16.25 -11.88
CA LEU A 14 -27.82 15.87 -10.84
C LEU A 14 -29.24 15.67 -11.40
N VAL A 15 -29.66 16.49 -12.37
CA VAL A 15 -30.93 16.31 -13.08
C VAL A 15 -30.89 15.05 -13.95
N LEU A 16 -29.76 14.74 -14.60
CA LEU A 16 -29.60 13.54 -15.42
C LEU A 16 -29.63 12.26 -14.58
N VAL A 17 -29.02 12.26 -13.40
CA VAL A 17 -29.06 11.14 -12.45
C VAL A 17 -30.47 10.97 -11.89
N VAL A 18 -31.14 12.04 -11.47
CA VAL A 18 -32.54 11.96 -11.00
C VAL A 18 -33.47 11.51 -12.12
N TYR A 19 -33.26 11.95 -13.36
CA TYR A 19 -34.06 11.53 -14.51
C TYR A 19 -33.75 10.08 -14.92
N ALA A 20 -32.50 9.62 -14.82
CA ALA A 20 -32.09 8.24 -15.08
C ALA A 20 -32.65 7.28 -14.02
N VAL A 21 -32.57 7.66 -12.74
CA VAL A 21 -33.18 6.91 -11.62
C VAL A 21 -34.70 6.89 -11.78
N ARG A 22 -35.33 8.02 -12.12
CA ARG A 22 -36.78 8.11 -12.35
C ARG A 22 -37.25 7.33 -13.58
N ARG A 23 -36.43 7.28 -14.64
CA ARG A 23 -36.67 6.47 -15.85
C ARG A 23 -36.47 4.98 -15.58
N TYR A 24 -35.51 4.60 -14.74
CA TYR A 24 -35.35 3.22 -14.26
C TYR A 24 -36.55 2.77 -13.42
N THR A 25 -37.01 3.57 -12.45
CA THR A 25 -38.22 3.26 -11.67
C THR A 25 -39.50 3.24 -12.53
N ASN A 26 -39.60 4.08 -13.56
CA ASN A 26 -40.75 4.05 -14.47
C ASN A 26 -40.72 2.89 -15.48
N LEU A 27 -39.53 2.34 -15.80
CA LEU A 27 -39.41 1.12 -16.62
C LEU A 27 -39.90 -0.13 -15.84
N PHE A 28 -39.80 -0.09 -14.51
CA PHE A 28 -40.38 -1.09 -13.60
C PHE A 28 -41.89 -0.93 -13.35
N CYS A 29 -42.49 0.21 -13.71
CA CYS A 29 -43.90 0.53 -13.39
C CYS A 29 -44.93 -0.20 -14.28
N GLY A 30 -44.47 -0.98 -15.27
CA GLY A 30 -45.32 -1.83 -16.12
C GLY A 30 -45.27 -3.32 -15.77
N ILE A 31 -44.53 -3.71 -14.73
CA ILE A 31 -44.34 -5.10 -14.30
C ILE A 31 -45.17 -5.32 -13.01
N PRO A 32 -46.02 -6.36 -12.93
CA PRO A 32 -46.84 -6.59 -11.76
C PRO A 32 -45.96 -6.84 -10.52
N PRO A 33 -46.37 -6.40 -9.31
CA PRO A 33 -45.52 -6.40 -8.12
C PRO A 33 -44.96 -7.78 -7.74
N GLY A 34 -45.67 -8.87 -8.09
CA GLY A 34 -45.18 -10.24 -7.87
C GLY A 34 -43.98 -10.64 -8.73
N ASP A 35 -43.84 -10.12 -9.95
CA ASP A 35 -42.74 -10.48 -10.85
C ASP A 35 -41.43 -9.76 -10.50
N VAL A 36 -41.50 -8.61 -9.82
CA VAL A 36 -40.32 -7.85 -9.37
C VAL A 36 -39.67 -8.51 -8.15
N ASP A 37 -40.48 -9.04 -7.23
CA ASP A 37 -39.97 -9.78 -6.06
C ASP A 37 -39.29 -11.09 -6.50
N ILE A 38 -39.88 -11.79 -7.47
CA ILE A 38 -39.30 -13.01 -8.08
C ILE A 38 -37.98 -12.70 -8.78
N LEU A 39 -37.90 -11.61 -9.56
CA LEU A 39 -36.67 -11.21 -10.24
C LEU A 39 -35.57 -10.79 -9.25
N MET A 40 -35.93 -10.12 -8.15
CA MET A 40 -34.99 -9.69 -7.12
C MET A 40 -34.44 -10.88 -6.33
N ASP A 41 -35.28 -11.86 -6.00
CA ASP A 41 -34.89 -13.10 -5.32
C ASP A 41 -33.99 -13.96 -6.21
N ASP A 42 -34.31 -14.10 -7.50
CA ASP A 42 -33.46 -14.79 -8.48
C ASP A 42 -32.12 -14.08 -8.66
N TYR A 43 -32.09 -12.74 -8.67
CA TYR A 43 -30.86 -11.97 -8.75
C TYR A 43 -30.01 -12.14 -7.48
N LEU A 44 -30.61 -12.08 -6.29
CA LEU A 44 -29.93 -12.34 -5.01
C LEU A 44 -29.40 -13.77 -4.93
N ALA A 45 -30.14 -14.75 -5.45
CA ALA A 45 -29.70 -16.14 -5.55
C ALA A 45 -28.50 -16.29 -6.49
N ILE A 46 -28.50 -15.64 -7.66
CA ILE A 46 -27.38 -15.65 -8.61
C ILE A 46 -26.15 -14.96 -8.00
N VAL A 47 -26.32 -13.81 -7.34
CA VAL A 47 -25.22 -13.07 -6.70
C VAL A 47 -24.62 -13.87 -5.56
N SER A 48 -25.44 -14.48 -4.70
CA SER A 48 -24.98 -15.30 -3.57
C SER A 48 -24.29 -16.58 -4.04
N ALA A 49 -24.80 -17.24 -5.10
CA ALA A 49 -24.15 -18.39 -5.72
C ALA A 49 -22.79 -18.01 -6.33
N CYS A 50 -22.71 -16.89 -7.06
CA CYS A 50 -21.44 -16.37 -7.59
C CYS A 50 -20.43 -16.08 -6.47
N LEU A 51 -20.88 -15.44 -5.39
CA LEU A 51 -20.04 -15.12 -4.23
C LEU A 51 -19.56 -16.40 -3.53
N ALA A 52 -20.42 -17.41 -3.37
CA ALA A 52 -20.07 -18.70 -2.80
C ALA A 52 -19.01 -19.44 -3.66
N VAL A 53 -19.14 -19.40 -4.99
CA VAL A 53 -18.14 -19.97 -5.91
C VAL A 53 -16.81 -19.22 -5.80
N ILE A 54 -16.82 -17.89 -5.76
CA ILE A 54 -15.60 -17.08 -5.59
C ILE A 54 -14.91 -17.41 -4.26
N VAL A 55 -15.68 -17.51 -3.17
CA VAL A 55 -15.15 -17.89 -1.86
C VAL A 55 -14.60 -19.31 -1.89
N ALA A 56 -15.29 -20.27 -2.51
CA ALA A 56 -14.83 -21.65 -2.62
C ALA A 56 -13.52 -21.74 -3.43
N VAL A 57 -13.43 -21.07 -4.58
CA VAL A 57 -12.21 -20.99 -5.38
C VAL A 57 -11.07 -20.35 -4.58
N TYR A 58 -11.34 -19.26 -3.86
CA TYR A 58 -10.35 -18.58 -3.03
C TYR A 58 -9.84 -19.48 -1.89
N VAL A 59 -10.75 -20.22 -1.23
CA VAL A 59 -10.42 -21.18 -0.16
C VAL A 59 -9.60 -22.34 -0.70
N VAL A 60 -9.96 -22.91 -1.84
CA VAL A 60 -9.21 -24.00 -2.49
C VAL A 60 -7.81 -23.52 -2.89
N ARG A 61 -7.70 -22.33 -3.49
CA ARG A 61 -6.38 -21.74 -3.83
C ARG A 61 -5.53 -21.49 -2.59
N TRP A 62 -6.12 -20.96 -1.51
CA TRP A 62 -5.42 -20.76 -0.25
C TRP A 62 -5.01 -22.09 0.43
N TYR A 63 -5.81 -23.14 0.28
CA TYR A 63 -5.44 -24.48 0.77
C TYR A 63 -4.26 -25.07 0.00
N ASN A 64 -4.19 -24.81 -1.30
CA ASN A 64 -3.14 -25.29 -2.19
C ASN A 64 -1.93 -24.34 -2.29
N ASP A 65 -1.85 -23.29 -1.48
CA ASP A 65 -0.73 -22.35 -1.50
C ASP A 65 0.53 -22.99 -0.88
N PRO A 66 1.65 -23.13 -1.63
CA PRO A 66 2.89 -23.73 -1.11
C PRO A 66 3.45 -22.94 0.10
N LEU A 67 3.08 -21.68 0.27
CA LEU A 67 3.52 -20.85 1.40
C LEU A 67 2.78 -21.17 2.71
N ARG A 68 1.77 -22.04 2.70
CA ARG A 68 1.01 -22.44 3.91
C ARG A 68 1.83 -23.28 4.89
N ALA A 69 2.80 -24.04 4.40
CA ALA A 69 3.66 -24.89 5.24
C ALA A 69 4.60 -24.08 6.16
N ILE A 70 4.86 -22.82 5.82
CA ILE A 70 5.74 -21.95 6.60
C ILE A 70 4.95 -21.33 7.76
N PRO A 71 5.45 -21.43 9.01
CA PRO A 71 4.76 -20.88 10.17
C PRO A 71 4.66 -19.36 10.10
N THR A 72 3.47 -18.82 10.41
CA THR A 72 3.22 -17.38 10.47
C THR A 72 3.46 -16.84 11.88
N VAL A 73 4.16 -15.72 12.00
CA VAL A 73 4.36 -15.01 13.27
C VAL A 73 3.64 -13.66 13.27
N GLY A 74 3.10 -13.28 14.43
CA GLY A 74 2.43 -11.99 14.63
C GLY A 74 1.00 -11.94 14.10
N GLY A 75 0.39 -13.06 13.70
CA GLY A 75 -0.99 -13.08 13.21
C GLY A 75 -1.42 -14.42 12.63
N SER A 76 -2.61 -14.42 12.02
CA SER A 76 -3.18 -15.60 11.37
C SER A 76 -2.65 -15.75 9.93
N SER A 77 -2.48 -16.99 9.46
CA SER A 77 -2.15 -17.31 8.05
C SER A 77 -3.29 -17.05 7.06
N LEU A 78 -4.44 -16.58 7.54
CA LEU A 78 -5.65 -16.30 6.77
C LEU A 78 -5.56 -14.91 6.11
N PRO A 79 -5.87 -14.75 4.82
CA PRO A 79 -5.61 -13.51 4.07
C PRO A 79 -6.29 -12.24 4.61
N VAL A 80 -7.45 -12.38 5.26
CA VAL A 80 -8.17 -11.24 5.86
C VAL A 80 -7.72 -11.00 7.31
N LEU A 81 -7.53 -12.07 8.09
CA LEU A 81 -7.05 -11.96 9.48
C LEU A 81 -5.55 -11.65 9.57
N SER A 82 -4.78 -11.82 8.49
CA SER A 82 -3.38 -11.41 8.43
C SER A 82 -3.20 -9.90 8.48
N TYR A 83 -4.22 -9.11 8.10
CA TYR A 83 -4.17 -7.65 8.19
C TYR A 83 -4.15 -7.15 9.64
N LEU A 84 -4.83 -7.84 10.56
CA LEU A 84 -4.73 -7.57 12.00
C LEU A 84 -3.29 -7.79 12.49
N GLY A 85 -2.63 -8.84 12.00
CA GLY A 85 -1.22 -9.09 12.30
C GLY A 85 -0.28 -8.04 11.70
N ALA A 86 -0.54 -7.58 10.47
CA ALA A 86 0.23 -6.50 9.84
C ALA A 86 0.09 -5.16 10.58
N TRP A 87 -1.09 -4.90 11.17
CA TRP A 87 -1.31 -3.70 11.99
C TRP A 87 -0.50 -3.76 13.29
N ARG A 88 -0.43 -4.93 13.93
CA ARG A 88 0.44 -5.17 15.10
C ARG A 88 1.91 -5.05 14.76
N MET A 89 2.34 -5.58 13.60
CA MET A 89 3.72 -5.42 13.10
C MET A 89 4.10 -3.93 12.91
N ARG A 90 3.15 -3.05 12.56
CA ARG A 90 3.42 -1.62 12.44
C ARG A 90 3.66 -0.92 13.78
N GLY A 91 2.98 -1.32 14.85
CA GLY A 91 3.11 -0.71 16.17
C GLY A 91 4.25 -1.33 17.00
N ASP A 92 4.25 -2.66 17.10
CA ASP A 92 5.11 -3.42 18.02
C ASP A 92 6.06 -4.35 17.24
N CYS A 93 6.68 -3.83 16.17
CA CYS A 93 7.56 -4.60 15.28
C CYS A 93 8.63 -5.37 16.06
N ARG A 94 9.24 -4.71 17.07
CA ARG A 94 10.29 -5.30 17.90
C ARG A 94 9.80 -6.55 18.62
N ASP A 95 8.65 -6.48 19.27
CA ASP A 95 8.11 -7.58 20.06
C ASP A 95 7.72 -8.76 19.15
N VAL A 96 7.12 -8.47 17.99
CA VAL A 96 6.76 -9.51 17.01
C VAL A 96 8.01 -10.20 16.43
N LEU A 97 9.07 -9.44 16.15
CA LEU A 97 10.34 -9.99 15.67
C LEU A 97 11.07 -10.79 16.76
N GLU A 98 11.05 -10.31 18.00
CA GLU A 98 11.65 -11.01 19.13
C GLU A 98 10.91 -12.32 19.44
N GLU A 99 9.57 -12.30 19.39
CA GLU A 99 8.74 -13.51 19.49
C GLU A 99 9.06 -14.50 18.36
N ALA A 100 9.18 -14.00 17.13
CA ALA A 100 9.52 -14.83 15.97
C ALA A 100 10.89 -15.48 16.14
N TYR A 101 11.89 -14.71 16.55
CA TYR A 101 13.25 -15.20 16.76
C TYR A 101 13.30 -16.23 17.89
N ARG A 102 12.58 -16.01 19.00
CA ARG A 102 12.48 -16.97 20.10
C ARG A 102 11.81 -18.28 19.69
N LYS A 103 10.74 -18.23 18.91
CA LYS A 103 9.95 -19.41 18.52
C LYS A 103 10.55 -20.21 17.37
N TYR A 104 11.24 -19.53 16.45
CA TYR A 104 11.69 -20.09 15.18
C TYR A 104 13.18 -19.91 14.93
N ALA A 105 13.99 -19.76 15.99
CA ALA A 105 15.45 -19.67 15.91
C ALA A 105 16.04 -20.78 15.03
N GLY A 106 16.73 -20.39 13.95
CA GLY A 106 17.36 -21.35 13.03
C GLY A 106 16.43 -22.00 12.00
N SER A 107 15.15 -21.62 11.95
CA SER A 107 14.17 -22.09 10.96
C SER A 107 13.67 -20.93 10.08
N ALA A 108 12.79 -21.23 9.11
CA ALA A 108 12.11 -20.23 8.30
C ALA A 108 10.73 -19.93 8.88
N PHE A 109 10.39 -18.65 8.94
CA PHE A 109 9.06 -18.18 9.35
C PHE A 109 8.62 -17.03 8.45
N LYS A 110 7.31 -16.78 8.39
CA LYS A 110 6.76 -15.67 7.62
C LYS A 110 6.07 -14.63 8.49
N ILE A 111 6.24 -13.38 8.11
CA ILE A 111 5.65 -12.20 8.76
C ILE A 111 4.70 -11.53 7.77
N ALA A 112 3.52 -11.14 8.25
CA ALA A 112 2.60 -10.31 7.48
C ALA A 112 3.08 -8.85 7.46
N TYR A 113 3.54 -8.38 6.29
CA TYR A 113 3.63 -6.95 5.98
C TYR A 113 2.32 -6.46 5.33
N LEU A 114 2.16 -5.14 5.31
CA LEU A 114 0.98 -4.45 4.76
C LEU A 114 0.68 -4.81 3.31
N ASP A 115 1.71 -5.18 2.54
CA ASP A 115 1.66 -5.49 1.10
C ASP A 115 2.06 -6.93 0.76
N ARG A 116 2.90 -7.59 1.57
CA ARG A 116 3.43 -8.94 1.26
C ARG A 116 3.66 -9.81 2.48
N TRP A 117 3.82 -11.11 2.24
CA TRP A 117 4.41 -12.01 3.23
C TRP A 117 5.93 -11.90 3.12
N MET A 118 6.60 -11.51 4.19
CA MET A 118 8.05 -11.54 4.27
C MET A 118 8.49 -12.86 4.90
N VAL A 119 9.18 -13.70 4.14
CA VAL A 119 9.78 -14.93 4.66
C VAL A 119 11.17 -14.60 5.19
N VAL A 120 11.36 -14.80 6.48
CA VAL A 120 12.65 -14.63 7.15
C VAL A 120 13.24 -16.01 7.38
N VAL A 121 14.49 -16.19 6.97
CA VAL A 121 15.23 -17.45 7.08
C VAL A 121 16.40 -17.23 8.02
N SER A 122 16.39 -17.90 9.18
CA SER A 122 17.44 -17.72 10.21
C SER A 122 18.43 -18.90 10.32
N GLY A 123 18.23 -19.99 9.57
CA GLY A 123 19.07 -21.19 9.65
C GLY A 123 20.38 -21.06 8.86
N ARG A 124 21.53 -21.35 9.48
CA ARG A 124 22.86 -21.22 8.85
C ARG A 124 22.95 -21.91 7.49
N ASN A 125 22.50 -23.16 7.39
CA ASN A 125 22.57 -23.92 6.14
C ASN A 125 21.69 -23.30 5.03
N MET A 126 20.48 -22.85 5.37
CA MET A 126 19.57 -22.21 4.40
C MET A 126 20.08 -20.84 3.96
N VAL A 127 20.70 -20.09 4.87
CA VAL A 127 21.34 -18.81 4.55
C VAL A 127 22.51 -19.00 3.59
N GLU A 128 23.34 -20.02 3.80
CA GLU A 128 24.44 -20.33 2.87
C GLU A 128 23.94 -20.78 1.49
N GLU A 129 22.83 -21.54 1.42
CA GLU A 129 22.21 -21.89 0.13
C GLU A 129 21.65 -20.67 -0.60
N ILE A 130 20.97 -19.77 0.11
CA ILE A 130 20.46 -18.52 -0.45
C ILE A 130 21.63 -17.65 -0.92
N ARG A 131 22.69 -17.55 -0.12
CA ARG A 131 23.91 -16.81 -0.48
C ARG A 131 24.55 -17.37 -1.75
N LYS A 132 24.74 -18.69 -1.83
CA LYS A 132 25.31 -19.35 -3.00
C LYS A 132 24.49 -19.10 -4.27
N ARG A 133 23.15 -19.18 -4.17
CA ARG A 133 22.24 -18.87 -5.29
C ARG A 133 22.21 -17.39 -5.64
N ALA A 134 22.33 -16.52 -4.65
CA ALA A 134 22.42 -15.08 -4.88
C ALA A 134 23.68 -14.75 -5.68
N ASP A 135 24.82 -15.37 -5.37
CA ASP A 135 26.07 -15.20 -6.13
C ASP A 135 25.92 -15.68 -7.59
N GLU A 136 25.14 -16.74 -7.84
CA GLU A 136 24.82 -17.23 -9.19
C GLU A 136 23.87 -16.30 -9.97
N LEU A 137 22.88 -15.69 -9.30
CA LEU A 137 21.94 -14.72 -9.88
C LEU A 137 22.50 -13.29 -9.99
N SER A 138 23.52 -12.94 -9.18
CA SER A 138 24.07 -11.59 -9.07
C SER A 138 24.87 -11.14 -10.29
N GLY A 139 25.11 -11.99 -11.29
CA GLY A 139 25.75 -11.59 -12.55
C GLY A 139 25.06 -10.40 -13.24
N ALA A 140 23.75 -10.20 -13.01
CA ALA A 140 23.01 -9.04 -13.50
C ALA A 140 22.93 -7.86 -12.50
N HIS A 141 23.07 -8.11 -11.19
CA HIS A 141 22.99 -7.08 -10.14
C HIS A 141 24.34 -6.44 -9.79
N ALA A 142 25.46 -7.06 -10.15
CA ALA A 142 26.82 -6.54 -9.93
C ALA A 142 27.03 -5.13 -10.54
N ILE A 143 26.38 -4.84 -11.68
CA ILE A 143 26.44 -3.53 -12.34
C ILE A 143 25.82 -2.42 -11.45
N GLN A 144 24.79 -2.77 -10.67
CA GLN A 144 24.09 -1.85 -9.78
C GLN A 144 24.91 -1.60 -8.51
N GLU A 145 25.52 -2.63 -7.93
CA GLU A 145 26.37 -2.49 -6.75
C GLU A 145 27.66 -1.70 -7.04
N GLU A 146 28.32 -1.92 -8.18
CA GLU A 146 29.52 -1.14 -8.55
C GLU A 146 29.20 0.35 -8.75
N MET A 147 28.06 0.65 -9.40
CA MET A 147 27.58 2.02 -9.59
C MET A 147 27.21 2.70 -8.27
N LEU A 148 26.67 1.95 -7.30
CA LEU A 148 26.29 2.46 -5.98
C LEU A 148 27.50 2.68 -5.07
N VAL A 149 28.49 1.79 -5.09
CA VAL A 149 29.70 1.90 -4.24
C VAL A 149 30.58 3.07 -4.70
N ARG A 150 30.74 3.26 -6.02
CA ARG A 150 31.62 4.31 -6.57
C ARG A 150 31.05 5.72 -6.44
N LYS A 151 29.71 5.87 -6.42
CA LYS A 151 29.02 7.17 -6.34
C LYS A 151 28.60 7.58 -4.91
N ARG A 152 28.92 6.74 -3.92
CA ARG A 152 28.45 6.85 -2.52
C ARG A 152 28.85 8.16 -1.84
N SER A 153 30.10 8.61 -1.99
CA SER A 153 30.60 9.79 -1.28
C SER A 153 29.93 11.09 -1.76
N THR A 154 29.68 11.21 -3.05
CA THR A 154 29.00 12.37 -3.65
C THR A 154 27.51 12.39 -3.29
N ILE A 155 26.85 11.23 -3.33
CA ILE A 155 25.44 11.10 -2.96
C ILE A 155 25.24 11.43 -1.48
N LEU A 156 26.08 10.87 -0.60
CA LEU A 156 25.97 11.10 0.85
C LEU A 156 26.15 12.57 1.20
N ARG A 157 27.11 13.26 0.59
CA ARG A 157 27.30 14.72 0.77
C ARG A 157 26.06 15.49 0.36
N GLY A 158 25.51 15.20 -0.83
CA GLY A 158 24.28 15.86 -1.30
C GLY A 158 23.08 15.65 -0.37
N VAL A 159 22.94 14.45 0.21
CA VAL A 159 21.91 14.16 1.21
C VAL A 159 22.14 14.93 2.51
N ILE A 160 23.36 14.92 3.04
CA ILE A 160 23.71 15.64 4.28
C ILE A 160 23.45 17.14 4.13
N ASP A 161 23.90 17.73 3.02
CA ASP A 161 23.70 19.15 2.73
C ASP A 161 22.20 19.49 2.66
N GLU A 162 21.38 18.64 2.03
CA GLU A 162 19.94 18.87 1.94
C GLU A 162 19.22 18.65 3.27
N VAL A 163 19.64 17.68 4.08
CA VAL A 163 19.10 17.49 5.44
C VAL A 163 19.40 18.70 6.30
N ALA A 164 20.63 19.23 6.27
CA ALA A 164 21.01 20.42 7.03
C ALA A 164 20.13 21.63 6.66
N VAL A 165 19.90 21.86 5.37
CA VAL A 165 19.00 22.92 4.89
C VAL A 165 17.54 22.66 5.28
N ALA A 166 17.04 21.44 5.08
CA ALA A 166 15.64 21.10 5.36
C ALA A 166 15.29 21.14 6.85
N VAL A 167 16.28 20.88 7.72
CA VAL A 167 16.15 21.09 9.17
C VAL A 167 16.16 22.59 9.47
N GLY A 168 17.13 23.35 8.95
CA GLY A 168 17.22 24.80 9.14
C GLY A 168 15.97 25.57 8.70
N ASP A 169 15.37 25.21 7.57
CA ASP A 169 14.14 25.82 7.06
C ASP A 169 12.92 25.61 8.00
N ARG A 170 12.96 24.59 8.87
CA ARG A 170 11.86 24.29 9.82
C ARG A 170 12.17 24.62 11.26
N THR A 171 13.44 24.67 11.63
CA THR A 171 13.89 25.16 12.93
C THR A 171 14.11 26.67 12.80
N VAL A 172 13.03 27.43 12.64
CA VAL A 172 13.04 28.85 13.06
C VAL A 172 12.88 28.84 14.58
N ALA A 173 13.88 28.29 15.27
CA ALA A 173 14.02 28.51 16.69
C ALA A 173 14.81 29.82 16.79
N ASP A 174 14.16 30.88 17.25
CA ASP A 174 14.90 31.96 17.89
C ASP A 174 15.70 31.29 19.02
N GLU A 175 17.01 31.58 19.15
CA GLU A 175 17.90 30.87 20.08
C GLU A 175 17.40 30.92 21.54
N ASN A 176 16.44 31.80 21.82
CA ASN A 176 15.87 32.08 23.13
C ASN A 176 14.40 31.63 23.32
N GLU A 177 13.71 31.05 22.33
CA GLU A 177 12.28 30.70 22.45
C GLU A 177 11.98 29.23 22.08
N TRP A 178 11.35 28.50 23.01
CA TRP A 178 10.91 27.13 22.79
C TRP A 178 9.70 27.09 21.86
N SER A 179 9.88 26.49 20.67
CA SER A 179 8.78 26.27 19.73
C SER A 179 8.33 24.80 19.73
N SER A 180 7.02 24.60 19.69
CA SER A 180 6.42 23.27 19.54
C SER A 180 6.45 22.86 18.07
N VAL A 181 7.15 21.78 17.74
CA VAL A 181 7.28 21.27 16.36
C VAL A 181 6.50 19.98 16.19
N GLU A 182 5.62 19.95 15.19
CA GLU A 182 4.96 18.72 14.76
C GLU A 182 5.97 17.80 14.05
N VAL A 183 6.42 16.76 14.76
CA VAL A 183 7.49 15.86 14.30
C VAL A 183 7.13 15.14 13.00
N MET A 184 5.91 14.66 12.86
CA MET A 184 5.51 13.83 11.71
C MET A 184 5.49 14.61 10.37
N PRO A 185 4.85 15.79 10.26
CA PRO A 185 4.95 16.64 9.06
C PRO A 185 6.38 17.10 8.77
N ALA A 186 7.13 17.49 9.80
CA ALA A 186 8.51 17.93 9.66
C ALA A 186 9.41 16.82 9.11
N MET A 187 9.33 15.61 9.70
CA MET A 187 10.08 14.44 9.29
C MET A 187 9.76 14.02 7.85
N ARG A 188 8.46 13.91 7.50
CA ARG A 188 8.05 13.50 6.15
C ARG A 188 8.65 14.40 5.07
N LYS A 189 8.60 15.71 5.29
CA LYS A 189 9.16 16.68 4.35
C LYS A 189 10.70 16.69 4.34
N ILE A 190 11.39 16.53 5.48
CA ILE A 190 12.86 16.38 5.50
C ILE A 190 13.29 15.16 4.69
N VAL A 191 12.67 14.01 4.96
CA VAL A 191 12.97 12.74 4.28
C VAL A 191 12.69 12.83 2.78
N ALA A 192 11.57 13.45 2.39
CA ALA A 192 11.21 13.62 0.98
C ALA A 192 12.22 14.51 0.25
N ARG A 193 12.61 15.66 0.81
CA ARG A 193 13.62 16.55 0.22
C ARG A 193 14.98 15.85 0.08
N ALA A 194 15.43 15.18 1.14
CA ALA A 194 16.71 14.46 1.16
C ALA A 194 16.77 13.33 0.13
N SER A 195 15.69 12.54 0.01
CA SER A 195 15.61 11.46 -0.98
C SER A 195 15.54 12.00 -2.40
N ASN A 196 14.72 13.03 -2.62
CA ASN A 196 14.56 13.67 -3.93
C ASN A 196 15.82 14.42 -4.38
N ARG A 197 16.68 14.86 -3.46
CA ARG A 197 17.98 15.45 -3.82
C ARG A 197 18.87 14.49 -4.61
N VAL A 198 18.74 13.18 -4.36
CA VAL A 198 19.52 12.15 -5.06
C VAL A 198 18.83 11.73 -6.36
N ILE A 199 17.49 11.64 -6.33
CA ILE A 199 16.70 11.11 -7.45
C ILE A 199 16.51 12.16 -8.56
N VAL A 200 16.06 13.37 -8.19
CA VAL A 200 15.73 14.44 -9.14
C VAL A 200 16.67 15.63 -9.07
N GLY A 201 17.36 15.84 -7.94
CA GLY A 201 18.28 16.96 -7.76
C GLY A 201 17.60 18.31 -7.51
N LEU A 202 18.40 19.37 -7.54
CA LEU A 202 17.91 20.76 -7.39
C LEU A 202 17.42 21.33 -8.73
N PRO A 203 16.45 22.28 -8.72
CA PRO A 203 15.74 22.79 -7.55
C PRO A 203 14.51 21.95 -7.16
N LEU A 204 14.13 20.97 -7.99
CA LEU A 204 12.88 20.23 -7.88
C LEU A 204 12.71 19.48 -6.56
N CYS A 205 13.80 19.05 -5.92
CA CYS A 205 13.73 18.41 -4.61
C CYS A 205 13.15 19.31 -3.51
N ARG A 206 13.12 20.64 -3.70
CA ARG A 206 12.59 21.65 -2.74
C ARG A 206 11.23 22.20 -3.13
N ASP A 207 10.73 21.87 -4.31
CA ASP A 207 9.48 22.38 -4.82
C ASP A 207 8.30 21.79 -4.03
N GLU A 208 7.53 22.65 -3.34
CA GLU A 208 6.47 22.19 -2.43
C GLU A 208 5.31 21.55 -3.19
N ASP A 209 5.03 21.99 -4.43
CA ASP A 209 4.00 21.38 -5.30
C ASP A 209 4.40 19.97 -5.72
N TYR A 210 5.67 19.79 -6.12
CA TYR A 210 6.24 18.47 -6.39
C TYR A 210 6.23 17.57 -5.16
N LEU A 211 6.61 18.08 -3.99
CA LEU A 211 6.57 17.30 -2.74
C LEU A 211 5.14 16.89 -2.39
N ALA A 212 4.16 17.80 -2.52
CA ALA A 212 2.75 17.49 -2.32
C ALA A 212 2.26 16.40 -3.29
N LEU A 213 2.65 16.48 -4.56
CA LEU A 213 2.36 15.45 -5.55
C LEU A 213 2.96 14.09 -5.16
N VAL A 214 4.24 14.07 -4.74
CA VAL A 214 4.91 12.84 -4.29
C VAL A 214 4.21 12.24 -3.07
N PHE A 215 3.80 13.06 -2.10
CA PHE A 215 3.04 12.58 -0.93
C PHE A 215 1.66 12.04 -1.31
N ASN A 216 0.93 12.73 -2.19
CA ASN A 216 -0.38 12.31 -2.64
C ASN A 216 -0.30 11.03 -3.48
N PHE A 217 0.71 10.93 -4.35
CA PHE A 217 1.00 9.71 -5.08
C PHE A 217 1.35 8.56 -4.15
N ALA A 218 2.25 8.76 -3.17
CA ALA A 218 2.61 7.72 -2.21
C ALA A 218 1.41 7.26 -1.37
N ALA A 219 0.56 8.19 -0.91
CA ALA A 219 -0.67 7.88 -0.20
C ALA A 219 -1.69 7.15 -1.09
N GLY A 220 -1.85 7.60 -2.34
CA GLY A 220 -2.71 6.98 -3.34
C GLY A 220 -2.25 5.57 -3.69
N PHE A 221 -0.96 5.38 -3.95
CA PHE A 221 -0.34 4.09 -4.20
C PHE A 221 -0.57 3.14 -3.03
N MET A 222 -0.33 3.56 -1.78
CA MET A 222 -0.60 2.72 -0.62
C MET A 222 -2.08 2.32 -0.50
N LYS A 223 -3.03 3.25 -0.79
CA LYS A 223 -4.46 2.93 -0.83
C LYS A 223 -4.78 1.94 -1.95
N SER A 224 -4.26 2.15 -3.15
CA SER A 224 -4.49 1.29 -4.30
C SER A 224 -3.90 -0.10 -4.11
N THR A 225 -2.68 -0.23 -3.58
CA THR A 225 -2.09 -1.52 -3.21
C THR A 225 -2.95 -2.24 -2.18
N PHE A 226 -3.49 -1.51 -1.20
CA PHE A 226 -4.40 -2.09 -0.21
C PHE A 226 -5.71 -2.59 -0.85
N ILE A 227 -6.30 -1.82 -1.77
CA ILE A 227 -7.52 -2.20 -2.49
C ILE A 227 -7.28 -3.39 -3.42
N LEU A 228 -6.22 -3.33 -4.24
CA LEU A 228 -5.87 -4.39 -5.18
C LEU A 228 -5.60 -5.70 -4.46
N ARG A 229 -5.11 -5.68 -3.22
CA ARG A 229 -4.84 -6.87 -2.42
C ARG A 229 -6.09 -7.56 -1.87
N PHE A 230 -7.27 -6.94 -1.92
CA PHE A 230 -8.54 -7.66 -1.71
C PHE A 230 -8.86 -8.60 -2.89
N PHE A 231 -8.23 -8.40 -4.04
CA PHE A 231 -8.37 -9.25 -5.20
C PHE A 231 -7.09 -10.09 -5.38
N PRO A 232 -7.20 -11.42 -5.57
CA PRO A 232 -6.03 -12.24 -5.82
C PRO A 232 -5.34 -11.80 -7.12
N VAL A 233 -4.00 -11.74 -7.09
CA VAL A 233 -3.19 -11.52 -8.30
C VAL A 233 -3.41 -12.75 -9.20
N PHE A 234 -3.86 -12.52 -10.43
CA PHE A 234 -4.17 -13.58 -11.40
C PHE A 234 -2.92 -14.25 -11.93
#